data_AF-A0A318K1Y9-F1
#
_entry.id   AF-A0A318K1Y9-F1
#
_cell.length_a   1.000
_cell.length_b   1.000
_cell.length_c   1.000
_cell.angle_alpha   90.00
_cell.angle_beta   90.00
_cell.angle_gamma   90.00
#
_symmetry.space_group_name_H-M   'P 1'
#
loop_
_entity.id
_entity.type
_entity.pdbx_description
1 polymer ?
#
loop_
_entity_poly.entity_id
_entity_poly.type
_entity_poly.pdbx_seq_one_letter_code
_entity_poly.pdbx_strand_id
1 'polypeptide(L)'
;MTSGGPGFDQTEWSGLLKGARDGRLRLLNVDGVGLRKIVSACEVFVADIMGFVDAVGKHFPATVWTFDNKPSQPAARQVVTTLSSMALLFEKFDRKRTHELVDVLRNHQAIVSVMADTFAAAHKSYSRTDDDSAGLFRPPSVGTDLWPRISGFHATPPADWKSGPGLPVTAGSGVSFDVGAKGSVEGVVESGQSFGLLDFANIAAMIAANGGNTFWIAGEWRALAEIWRLSVQKFTDEVGYVFKGNYWEGVGAERAVAFLERYVQATDTLQRGMVSMSNVVGNTANFNAFVWSHLPRYDQLVFNSDGTVKEVDAHNGNDTDASRHLPRVQAFWDSGDSSSGQKGYVAGIKQLAGLIPVFTDPNKLAGASGDLPGSYNYKQPSGNNNG
;
A
#
# COMPACT_ATOMS: atom_id res chain seq x y z
N MET A 1 19.59 -11.29 -9.38
CA MET A 1 18.47 -11.56 -10.31
C MET A 1 18.25 -13.07 -10.33
N THR A 2 17.19 -13.53 -9.65
CA THR A 2 16.65 -14.88 -9.76
C THR A 2 15.17 -14.69 -10.02
N SER A 3 14.73 -15.13 -11.20
CA SER A 3 13.36 -15.11 -11.67
C SER A 3 12.46 -15.89 -10.70
N GLY A 4 11.33 -15.30 -10.34
CA GLY A 4 10.29 -15.92 -9.52
C GLY A 4 9.85 -17.25 -10.11
N GLY A 5 10.12 -18.34 -9.40
CA GLY A 5 9.36 -19.57 -9.54
C GLY A 5 7.95 -19.35 -8.97
N PRO A 6 6.93 -20.08 -9.46
CA PRO A 6 5.57 -20.01 -8.92
C PRO A 6 5.63 -20.35 -7.43
N GLY A 7 5.16 -19.42 -6.60
CA GLY A 7 5.15 -19.59 -5.15
C GLY A 7 4.38 -20.85 -4.77
N PHE A 8 5.00 -21.69 -3.96
CA PHE A 8 4.34 -22.84 -3.34
C PHE A 8 3.09 -22.36 -2.60
N ASP A 9 1.94 -22.93 -2.93
CA ASP A 9 0.74 -22.76 -2.13
C ASP A 9 0.95 -23.44 -0.77
N GLN A 10 1.30 -22.66 0.25
CA GLN A 10 1.28 -23.11 1.65
C GLN A 10 -0.11 -22.91 2.27
N THR A 11 -1.08 -22.42 1.49
CA THR A 11 -2.46 -22.41 1.92
C THR A 11 -2.99 -23.83 1.81
N GLU A 12 -3.57 -24.36 2.88
CA GLU A 12 -4.04 -25.75 2.91
C GLU A 12 -5.17 -26.01 1.88
N TRP A 13 -5.69 -24.96 1.22
CA TRP A 13 -6.73 -25.00 0.21
C TRP A 13 -6.43 -25.88 -1.00
N SER A 14 -5.21 -25.88 -1.54
CA SER A 14 -4.90 -26.82 -2.63
C SER A 14 -4.98 -28.28 -2.18
N GLY A 15 -4.58 -28.57 -0.93
CA GLY A 15 -4.72 -29.89 -0.32
C GLY A 15 -6.20 -30.25 -0.05
N LEU A 16 -6.99 -29.29 0.43
CA LEU A 16 -8.42 -29.44 0.64
C LEU A 16 -9.18 -29.66 -0.67
N LEU A 17 -8.83 -28.94 -1.74
CA LEU A 17 -9.39 -29.13 -3.07
C LEU A 17 -9.15 -30.55 -3.59
N LYS A 18 -7.92 -31.06 -3.44
CA LYS A 18 -7.59 -32.45 -3.79
C LYS A 18 -8.42 -33.42 -2.94
N GLY A 19 -8.50 -33.22 -1.63
CA GLY A 19 -9.32 -34.04 -0.73
C GLY A 19 -10.81 -34.02 -1.09
N ALA A 20 -11.34 -32.88 -1.50
CA ALA A 20 -12.73 -32.73 -1.97
C ALA A 20 -12.96 -33.48 -3.29
N ARG A 21 -12.04 -33.36 -4.25
CA ARG A 21 -12.09 -34.11 -5.53
C ARG A 21 -12.00 -35.62 -5.31
N ASP A 22 -11.21 -36.05 -4.34
CA ASP A 22 -11.05 -37.46 -3.96
C ASP A 22 -12.21 -37.99 -3.07
N GLY A 23 -13.21 -37.16 -2.76
CA GLY A 23 -14.39 -37.51 -1.95
C GLY A 23 -14.10 -37.70 -0.44
N ARG A 24 -12.93 -37.25 0.03
CA ARG A 24 -12.45 -37.33 1.42
C ARG A 24 -12.83 -36.13 2.28
N LEU A 25 -13.26 -35.04 1.65
CA LEU A 25 -13.80 -33.84 2.27
C LEU A 25 -15.21 -33.58 1.74
N ARG A 26 -16.17 -33.35 2.63
CA ARG A 26 -17.60 -33.26 2.29
C ARG A 26 -18.25 -32.07 2.97
N LEU A 27 -19.21 -31.45 2.27
CA LEU A 27 -20.07 -30.40 2.79
C LEU A 27 -21.35 -31.06 3.33
N LEU A 28 -21.62 -30.93 4.63
CA LEU A 28 -22.84 -31.43 5.28
C LEU A 28 -23.91 -30.36 5.35
N ASN A 29 -25.19 -30.75 5.29
CA ASN A 29 -26.34 -29.86 5.55
C ASN A 29 -26.36 -28.57 4.71
N VAL A 30 -25.69 -28.54 3.57
CA VAL A 30 -25.73 -27.46 2.59
C VAL A 30 -26.37 -27.99 1.31
N ASP A 31 -27.56 -27.51 1.02
CA ASP A 31 -28.27 -27.78 -0.23
C ASP A 31 -27.66 -26.99 -1.41
N GLY A 32 -28.16 -27.24 -2.62
CA GLY A 32 -27.68 -26.54 -3.82
C GLY A 32 -27.88 -25.01 -3.77
N VAL A 33 -28.86 -24.51 -3.01
CA VAL A 33 -29.08 -23.06 -2.81
C VAL A 33 -27.99 -22.47 -1.93
N GLY A 34 -27.66 -23.15 -0.82
CA GLY A 34 -26.55 -22.78 0.05
C GLY A 34 -25.20 -22.82 -0.68
N LEU A 35 -24.95 -23.86 -1.50
CA LEU A 35 -23.72 -23.89 -2.30
C LEU A 35 -23.63 -22.68 -3.24
N ARG A 36 -24.69 -22.41 -4.02
CA ARG A 36 -24.71 -21.25 -4.93
C ARG A 36 -24.42 -19.96 -4.20
N LYS A 37 -24.98 -19.78 -3.01
CA LYS A 37 -24.75 -18.59 -2.19
C LYS A 37 -23.26 -18.42 -1.81
N ILE A 38 -22.60 -19.49 -1.37
CA ILE A 38 -21.17 -19.47 -0.99
C ILE A 38 -20.30 -19.18 -2.21
N VAL A 39 -20.56 -19.87 -3.33
CA VAL A 39 -19.81 -19.70 -4.57
C VAL A 39 -19.98 -18.28 -5.11
N SER A 40 -21.20 -17.75 -5.13
CA SER A 40 -21.44 -16.36 -5.52
C SER A 40 -20.78 -15.34 -4.58
N ALA A 41 -20.64 -15.64 -3.28
CA ALA A 41 -19.87 -14.78 -2.38
C ALA A 41 -18.39 -14.75 -2.75
N CYS A 42 -17.80 -15.89 -3.13
CA CYS A 42 -16.44 -15.94 -3.66
C CYS A 42 -16.31 -15.18 -4.99
N GLU A 43 -17.26 -15.35 -5.92
CA GLU A 43 -17.28 -14.64 -7.21
C GLU A 43 -17.30 -13.12 -7.03
N VAL A 44 -18.19 -12.63 -6.16
CA VAL A 44 -18.29 -11.20 -5.83
C VAL A 44 -17.00 -10.70 -5.20
N PHE A 45 -16.41 -11.45 -4.26
CA PHE A 45 -15.18 -11.00 -3.62
C PHE A 45 -13.98 -11.02 -4.57
N VAL A 46 -13.90 -12.01 -5.47
CA VAL A 46 -12.91 -12.01 -6.56
C VAL A 46 -13.10 -10.83 -7.49
N ALA A 47 -14.34 -10.45 -7.83
CA ALA A 47 -14.64 -9.28 -8.64
C ALA A 47 -14.18 -7.99 -7.93
N ASP A 48 -14.40 -7.88 -6.61
CA ASP A 48 -13.92 -6.75 -5.82
C ASP A 48 -12.38 -6.69 -5.82
N ILE A 49 -11.68 -7.82 -5.62
CA ILE A 49 -10.21 -7.91 -5.68
C ILE A 49 -9.68 -7.47 -7.05
N MET A 50 -10.31 -7.91 -8.15
CA MET A 50 -9.97 -7.46 -9.49
C MET A 50 -10.21 -5.95 -9.66
N GLY A 51 -11.30 -5.44 -9.09
CA GLY A 51 -11.61 -4.01 -9.05
C GLY A 51 -10.53 -3.19 -8.32
N PHE A 52 -9.97 -3.73 -7.22
CA PHE A 52 -8.83 -3.11 -6.53
C PHE A 52 -7.58 -3.07 -7.42
N VAL A 53 -7.24 -4.17 -8.08
CA VAL A 53 -6.10 -4.23 -9.01
C VAL A 53 -6.25 -3.21 -10.14
N ASP A 54 -7.46 -3.12 -10.72
CA ASP A 54 -7.76 -2.16 -11.78
C ASP A 54 -7.70 -0.70 -11.28
N ALA A 55 -8.31 -0.39 -10.14
CA ALA A 55 -8.28 0.94 -9.54
C ALA A 55 -6.85 1.41 -9.29
N VAL A 56 -6.03 0.54 -8.69
CA VAL A 56 -4.61 0.79 -8.39
C VAL A 56 -3.79 1.00 -9.67
N GLY A 57 -4.03 0.22 -10.71
CA GLY A 57 -3.25 0.26 -11.95
C GLY A 57 -3.66 1.36 -12.94
N LYS A 58 -4.94 1.75 -12.98
CA LYS A 58 -5.48 2.65 -14.03
C LYS A 58 -5.84 4.04 -13.54
N HIS A 59 -6.31 4.16 -12.31
CA HIS A 59 -6.98 5.38 -11.84
C HIS A 59 -6.27 6.06 -10.68
N PHE A 60 -5.68 5.27 -9.78
CA PHE A 60 -4.93 5.79 -8.65
C PHE A 60 -3.76 6.68 -9.15
N PRO A 61 -3.65 7.95 -8.72
CA PRO A 61 -2.60 8.86 -9.14
C PRO A 61 -1.19 8.32 -8.84
N ALA A 62 -0.26 8.61 -9.75
CA ALA A 62 1.13 8.29 -9.53
C ALA A 62 1.72 9.19 -8.44
N THR A 63 2.53 8.61 -7.55
CA THR A 63 3.31 9.37 -6.56
C THR A 63 4.62 9.80 -7.21
N VAL A 64 4.57 10.80 -8.10
CA VAL A 64 5.75 11.37 -8.75
C VAL A 64 6.18 12.62 -8.00
N TRP A 65 7.45 12.67 -7.60
CA TRP A 65 8.07 13.87 -7.04
C TRP A 65 8.91 14.57 -8.12
N THR A 66 8.64 15.85 -8.37
CA THR A 66 9.53 16.69 -9.16
C THR A 66 10.84 16.87 -8.39
N PHE A 67 11.90 16.19 -8.85
CA PHE A 67 13.15 16.04 -8.11
C PHE A 67 14.29 16.93 -8.61
N ASP A 68 14.12 17.60 -9.75
CA ASP A 68 15.05 18.60 -10.27
C ASP A 68 14.33 19.85 -10.81
N ASN A 69 15.06 20.96 -10.89
CA ASN A 69 14.59 22.27 -11.39
C ASN A 69 15.13 22.59 -12.80
N LYS A 70 15.57 21.57 -13.56
CA LYS A 70 16.31 21.75 -14.83
C LYS A 70 15.57 22.46 -15.99
N PRO A 71 14.23 22.50 -16.12
CA PRO A 71 13.62 23.11 -17.31
C PRO A 71 13.38 24.63 -17.27
N SER A 72 13.48 25.30 -16.12
CA SER A 72 12.75 26.58 -15.92
C SER A 72 13.58 27.81 -15.51
N GLN A 73 14.92 27.76 -15.53
CA GLN A 73 15.72 28.92 -15.12
C GLN A 73 16.57 29.54 -16.24
N PRO A 74 16.65 30.90 -16.33
CA PRO A 74 17.58 31.60 -17.21
C PRO A 74 19.03 31.17 -16.97
N ALA A 75 19.81 31.03 -18.04
CA ALA A 75 21.16 30.46 -18.05
C ALA A 75 22.17 31.09 -17.05
N ALA A 76 21.94 32.32 -16.60
CA ALA A 76 22.85 33.03 -15.70
C ALA A 76 22.66 32.71 -14.21
N ARG A 77 21.66 31.89 -13.82
CA ARG A 77 21.28 31.66 -12.41
C ARG A 77 21.00 30.19 -12.06
N GLN A 78 21.32 29.25 -12.95
CA GLN A 78 21.00 27.83 -12.78
C GLN A 78 21.89 27.18 -11.71
N VAL A 79 21.33 27.03 -10.51
CA VAL A 79 21.79 26.02 -9.55
C VAL A 79 20.86 24.82 -9.71
N VAL A 80 21.40 23.69 -10.16
CA VAL A 80 20.64 22.43 -10.24
C VAL A 80 20.62 21.82 -8.85
N THR A 81 19.43 21.72 -8.26
CA THR A 81 19.24 21.13 -6.93
C THR A 81 18.44 19.85 -7.05
N THR A 82 18.95 18.77 -6.43
CA THR A 82 18.30 17.46 -6.43
C THR A 82 18.01 17.01 -5.01
N LEU A 83 16.79 16.54 -4.78
CA LEU A 83 16.37 15.94 -3.50
C LEU A 83 16.11 14.43 -3.69
N SER A 84 17.20 13.68 -3.80
CA SER A 84 17.24 12.24 -4.07
C SER A 84 16.53 11.42 -3.00
N SER A 85 16.67 11.78 -1.73
CA SER A 85 16.02 11.04 -0.64
C SER A 85 14.49 11.15 -0.68
N MET A 86 13.95 12.33 -1.04
CA MET A 86 12.50 12.52 -1.24
C MET A 86 12.01 11.84 -2.51
N ALA A 87 12.78 11.93 -3.61
CA ALA A 87 12.45 11.23 -4.85
C ALA A 87 12.36 9.71 -4.60
N LEU A 88 13.32 9.15 -3.89
CA LEU A 88 13.33 7.73 -3.52
C LEU A 88 12.17 7.38 -2.58
N LEU A 89 11.81 8.24 -1.63
CA LEU A 89 10.64 8.01 -0.77
C LEU A 89 9.34 7.90 -1.59
N PHE A 90 9.12 8.80 -2.54
CA PHE A 90 7.95 8.77 -3.44
C PHE A 90 8.01 7.59 -4.42
N GLU A 91 9.19 7.20 -4.91
CA GLU A 91 9.38 5.97 -5.68
C GLU A 91 8.97 4.72 -4.87
N LYS A 92 9.33 4.66 -3.57
CA LYS A 92 8.89 3.57 -2.70
C LYS A 92 7.37 3.57 -2.52
N PHE A 93 6.73 4.72 -2.36
CA PHE A 93 5.27 4.81 -2.31
C PHE A 93 4.63 4.30 -3.60
N ASP A 94 5.18 4.66 -4.77
CA ASP A 94 4.64 4.22 -6.05
C ASP A 94 4.82 2.71 -6.21
N ARG A 95 5.98 2.16 -5.83
CA ARG A 95 6.25 0.72 -5.87
C ARG A 95 5.31 -0.07 -4.97
N LYS A 96 4.98 0.44 -3.77
CA LYS A 96 3.98 -0.18 -2.88
C LYS A 96 2.62 -0.25 -3.58
N ARG A 97 2.23 0.81 -4.27
CA ARG A 97 0.99 0.87 -5.05
C ARG A 97 1.02 -0.09 -6.25
N THR A 98 1.97 0.06 -7.17
CA THR A 98 1.92 -0.55 -8.51
C THR A 98 2.40 -1.99 -8.56
N HIS A 99 3.28 -2.40 -7.64
CA HIS A 99 3.86 -3.74 -7.63
C HIS A 99 3.39 -4.53 -6.41
N GLU A 100 3.73 -4.08 -5.20
CA GLU A 100 3.57 -4.91 -4.00
C GLU A 100 2.09 -5.12 -3.64
N LEU A 101 1.26 -4.08 -3.68
CA LEU A 101 -0.18 -4.20 -3.42
C LEU A 101 -0.85 -5.07 -4.49
N VAL A 102 -0.51 -4.87 -5.76
CA VAL A 102 -1.06 -5.65 -6.89
C VAL A 102 -0.73 -7.13 -6.74
N ASP A 103 0.51 -7.47 -6.41
CA ASP A 103 0.94 -8.86 -6.19
C ASP A 103 0.19 -9.50 -5.01
N VAL A 104 0.07 -8.77 -3.90
CA VAL A 104 -0.65 -9.27 -2.71
C VAL A 104 -2.15 -9.44 -2.99
N LEU A 105 -2.78 -8.50 -3.69
CA LEU A 105 -4.18 -8.63 -4.12
C LEU A 105 -4.38 -9.85 -5.03
N ARG A 106 -3.48 -10.09 -5.98
CA ARG A 106 -3.52 -11.28 -6.85
C ARG A 106 -3.36 -12.58 -6.08
N ASN A 107 -2.54 -12.58 -5.03
CA ASN A 107 -2.43 -13.74 -4.14
C ASN A 107 -3.73 -13.98 -3.36
N HIS A 108 -4.39 -12.93 -2.86
CA HIS A 108 -5.73 -13.04 -2.28
C HIS A 108 -6.75 -13.58 -3.30
N GLN A 109 -6.72 -13.09 -4.54
CA GLN A 109 -7.59 -13.56 -5.62
C GLN A 109 -7.44 -15.07 -5.86
N ALA A 110 -6.19 -15.54 -5.92
CA ALA A 110 -5.88 -16.96 -6.10
C ALA A 110 -6.45 -17.81 -4.96
N ILE A 111 -6.23 -17.40 -3.71
CA ILE A 111 -6.74 -18.12 -2.52
C ILE A 111 -8.27 -18.23 -2.56
N VAL A 112 -8.98 -17.13 -2.82
CA VAL A 112 -10.46 -17.15 -2.87
C VAL A 112 -10.98 -18.00 -4.02
N SER A 113 -10.28 -18.01 -5.15
CA SER A 113 -10.64 -18.86 -6.30
C SER A 113 -10.50 -20.35 -5.97
N VAL A 114 -9.37 -20.75 -5.35
CA VAL A 114 -9.16 -22.15 -4.90
C VAL A 114 -10.16 -22.54 -3.80
N MET A 115 -10.51 -21.59 -2.93
CA MET A 115 -11.54 -21.79 -1.91
C MET A 115 -12.92 -22.07 -2.55
N ALA A 116 -13.31 -21.30 -3.55
CA ALA A 116 -14.56 -21.51 -4.29
C ALA A 116 -14.59 -22.87 -5.00
N ASP A 117 -13.51 -23.25 -5.66
CA ASP A 117 -13.36 -24.55 -6.31
C ASP A 117 -13.47 -25.70 -5.29
N THR A 118 -12.90 -25.51 -4.09
CA THR A 118 -13.00 -26.48 -2.99
C THR A 118 -14.45 -26.69 -2.57
N PHE A 119 -15.25 -25.61 -2.44
CA PHE A 119 -16.67 -25.69 -2.09
C PHE A 119 -17.47 -26.44 -3.15
N ALA A 120 -17.26 -26.10 -4.42
CA ALA A 120 -17.94 -26.76 -5.54
C ALA A 120 -17.59 -28.25 -5.60
N ALA A 121 -16.32 -28.62 -5.43
CA ALA A 121 -15.89 -30.01 -5.42
C ALA A 121 -16.46 -30.80 -4.23
N ALA A 122 -16.45 -30.22 -3.02
CA ALA A 122 -16.94 -30.87 -1.82
C ALA A 122 -18.45 -31.16 -1.89
N HIS A 123 -19.24 -30.26 -2.49
CA HIS A 123 -20.67 -30.48 -2.69
C HIS A 123 -20.95 -31.54 -3.78
N LYS A 124 -20.19 -31.55 -4.88
CA LYS A 124 -20.34 -32.56 -5.94
C LYS A 124 -20.14 -33.99 -5.44
N SER A 125 -19.35 -34.19 -4.39
CA SER A 125 -19.18 -35.50 -3.76
C SER A 125 -20.48 -36.06 -3.13
N TYR A 126 -21.51 -35.23 -2.93
CA TYR A 126 -22.80 -35.59 -2.33
C TYR A 126 -23.97 -35.59 -3.33
N SER A 127 -23.96 -34.67 -4.30
CA SER A 127 -25.02 -34.59 -5.32
C SER A 127 -25.08 -35.88 -6.17
N ARG A 128 -26.25 -36.52 -6.19
CA ARG A 128 -26.57 -37.68 -7.06
C ARG A 128 -27.31 -37.28 -8.33
N THR A 129 -27.41 -35.99 -8.63
CA THR A 129 -28.24 -35.45 -9.71
C THR A 129 -27.42 -34.58 -10.67
N ASP A 130 -27.47 -34.89 -11.96
CA ASP A 130 -26.70 -34.20 -13.03
C ASP A 130 -27.03 -32.69 -13.18
N ASP A 131 -28.11 -32.19 -12.57
CA ASP A 131 -28.56 -30.78 -12.64
C ASP A 131 -27.69 -29.79 -11.83
N ASP A 132 -26.73 -30.24 -11.03
CA ASP A 132 -25.96 -29.39 -10.09
C ASP A 132 -24.77 -28.63 -10.69
N SER A 133 -24.65 -28.60 -12.02
CA SER A 133 -23.71 -27.73 -12.75
C SER A 133 -23.97 -26.22 -12.53
N ALA A 134 -25.11 -25.86 -11.95
CA ALA A 134 -25.48 -24.48 -11.59
C ALA A 134 -24.73 -23.91 -10.37
N GLY A 135 -23.96 -24.71 -9.62
CA GLY A 135 -23.17 -24.29 -8.46
C GLY A 135 -21.66 -24.17 -8.72
N LEU A 136 -21.21 -24.24 -9.97
CA LEU A 136 -19.79 -24.15 -10.32
C LEU A 136 -19.31 -22.71 -10.23
N PHE A 137 -18.14 -22.51 -9.61
CA PHE A 137 -17.46 -21.22 -9.57
C PHE A 137 -17.16 -20.72 -10.98
N ARG A 138 -17.61 -19.50 -11.26
CA ARG A 138 -17.31 -18.79 -12.50
C ARG A 138 -16.47 -17.57 -12.15
N PRO A 139 -15.15 -17.62 -12.36
CA PRO A 139 -14.32 -16.44 -12.10
C PRO A 139 -14.87 -15.27 -12.92
N PRO A 140 -15.10 -14.10 -12.30
CA PRO A 140 -15.65 -12.96 -12.98
C PRO A 140 -14.72 -12.52 -14.11
N SER A 141 -15.30 -12.10 -15.24
CA SER A 141 -14.54 -11.63 -16.40
C SER A 141 -14.05 -10.19 -16.24
N VAL A 142 -14.66 -9.42 -15.34
CA VAL A 142 -14.35 -8.02 -15.05
C VAL A 142 -14.42 -7.76 -13.54
N GLY A 143 -13.58 -6.85 -13.07
CA GLY A 143 -13.63 -6.39 -11.68
C GLY A 143 -14.79 -5.42 -11.42
N THR A 144 -15.16 -5.29 -10.16
CA THR A 144 -16.10 -4.25 -9.70
C THR A 144 -15.49 -2.86 -9.97
N ASP A 145 -16.26 -1.93 -10.52
CA ASP A 145 -15.81 -0.54 -10.61
C ASP A 145 -15.84 0.12 -9.23
N LEU A 146 -14.67 0.17 -8.59
CA LEU A 146 -14.49 0.77 -7.26
C LEU A 146 -14.08 2.25 -7.32
N TRP A 147 -13.71 2.77 -8.50
CA TRP A 147 -13.11 4.09 -8.62
C TRP A 147 -14.02 5.26 -8.19
N PRO A 148 -15.33 5.28 -8.54
CA PRO A 148 -16.24 6.33 -8.07
C PRO A 148 -16.31 6.41 -6.55
N ARG A 149 -16.12 5.28 -5.88
CA ARG A 149 -16.13 5.19 -4.42
C ARG A 149 -14.78 5.54 -3.81
N ILE A 150 -13.67 5.26 -4.48
CA ILE A 150 -12.31 5.62 -4.03
C ILE A 150 -12.07 7.13 -4.18
N SER A 151 -12.37 7.68 -5.35
CA SER A 151 -12.10 9.09 -5.69
C SER A 151 -12.88 10.10 -4.85
N GLY A 152 -13.99 9.69 -4.24
CA GLY A 152 -14.77 10.53 -3.32
C GLY A 152 -14.20 10.64 -1.91
N PHE A 153 -13.13 9.91 -1.57
CA PHE A 153 -12.53 9.95 -0.24
C PHE A 153 -11.40 10.94 -0.17
N HIS A 154 -11.53 11.86 0.79
CA HIS A 154 -10.44 12.72 1.22
C HIS A 154 -10.09 12.34 2.65
N ALA A 155 -8.82 12.01 2.91
CA ALA A 155 -8.31 11.92 4.26
C ALA A 155 -7.27 13.01 4.43
N THR A 156 -7.61 14.03 5.21
CA THR A 156 -6.62 14.94 5.78
C THR A 156 -6.06 14.25 7.03
N PRO A 157 -4.77 13.94 7.09
CA PRO A 157 -4.17 13.39 8.30
C PRO A 157 -4.35 14.40 9.44
N PRO A 158 -4.64 13.95 10.66
CA PRO A 158 -5.01 14.81 11.78
C PRO A 158 -3.84 15.62 12.40
N ALA A 159 -2.67 15.69 11.74
CA ALA A 159 -1.41 15.95 12.43
C ALA A 159 -0.63 17.18 11.93
N ASP A 160 -0.19 18.03 12.85
CA ASP A 160 0.90 18.98 12.61
C ASP A 160 2.25 18.24 12.78
N TRP A 161 3.11 18.27 11.75
CA TRP A 161 4.42 17.64 11.79
C TRP A 161 5.33 18.20 12.89
N LYS A 162 5.02 19.37 13.44
CA LYS A 162 5.72 19.95 14.59
C LYS A 162 5.80 19.02 15.81
N SER A 163 4.95 18.00 15.91
CA SER A 163 5.02 16.98 16.98
C SER A 163 5.54 15.64 16.49
N GLY A 164 6.09 15.58 15.28
CA GLY A 164 6.34 14.35 14.53
C GLY A 164 5.06 13.82 13.87
N PRO A 165 5.07 12.57 13.36
CA PRO A 165 3.86 11.97 12.82
C PRO A 165 2.79 11.93 13.92
N GLY A 166 1.59 12.44 13.61
CA GLY A 166 0.51 12.44 14.59
C GLY A 166 0.12 11.03 14.99
N LEU A 167 -0.24 10.87 16.26
CA LEU A 167 -0.88 9.65 16.74
C LEU A 167 -2.17 9.45 15.92
N PRO A 168 -2.37 8.27 15.32
CA PRO A 168 -1.82 7.01 15.76
C PRO A 168 -0.60 6.59 14.92
N VAL A 169 0.59 6.61 15.51
CA VAL A 169 1.71 5.75 15.06
C VAL A 169 1.32 4.26 15.18
N THR A 170 0.17 3.96 15.82
CA THR A 170 -0.66 2.78 15.61
C THR A 170 -1.36 2.82 14.25
N ALA A 171 -0.59 2.89 13.16
CA ALA A 171 -1.05 2.40 11.88
C ALA A 171 -1.17 0.86 11.96
N GLY A 172 -2.23 0.36 12.61
CA GLY A 172 -2.47 -1.07 12.81
C GLY A 172 -1.42 -1.73 13.70
N SER A 173 -1.74 -2.02 14.96
CA SER A 173 -0.97 -3.03 15.71
C SER A 173 -0.85 -4.30 14.84
N GLY A 174 0.35 -4.80 14.56
CA GLY A 174 0.52 -6.07 13.83
C GLY A 174 0.96 -6.01 12.36
N VAL A 175 1.35 -4.86 11.81
CA VAL A 175 2.07 -4.80 10.51
C VAL A 175 3.54 -4.42 10.72
N SER A 176 4.45 -5.14 10.08
CA SER A 176 5.90 -4.86 10.13
C SER A 176 6.29 -3.75 9.15
N PHE A 177 7.37 -3.03 9.45
CA PHE A 177 7.92 -1.99 8.58
C PHE A 177 9.05 -2.51 7.68
N ASP A 178 9.17 -1.90 6.50
CA ASP A 178 10.13 -2.26 5.47
C ASP A 178 11.51 -1.67 5.79
N VAL A 179 12.35 -2.49 6.43
CA VAL A 179 13.73 -2.10 6.79
C VAL A 179 14.58 -1.79 5.56
N GLY A 180 14.31 -2.43 4.42
CA GLY A 180 15.03 -2.18 3.17
C GLY A 180 14.68 -0.82 2.57
N ALA A 181 13.42 -0.41 2.63
CA ALA A 181 12.99 0.92 2.21
C ALA A 181 13.65 2.01 3.07
N LYS A 182 13.65 1.82 4.40
CA LYS A 182 14.34 2.72 5.34
C LYS A 182 15.83 2.87 5.02
N GLY A 183 16.56 1.75 4.92
CA GLY A 183 18.01 1.78 4.67
C GLY A 183 18.38 2.42 3.31
N SER A 184 17.54 2.22 2.29
CA SER A 184 17.75 2.82 0.97
C SER A 184 17.63 4.35 1.00
N VAL A 185 16.58 4.87 1.67
CA VAL A 185 16.37 6.33 1.82
C VAL A 185 17.45 6.93 2.71
N GLU A 186 17.77 6.29 3.84
CA GLU A 186 18.83 6.71 4.76
C GLU A 186 20.19 6.87 4.09
N GLY A 187 20.51 5.99 3.13
CA GLY A 187 21.78 6.01 2.41
C GLY A 187 21.96 7.18 1.44
N VAL A 188 20.91 7.93 1.13
CA VAL A 188 20.95 9.06 0.17
C VAL A 188 20.45 10.37 0.76
N VAL A 189 20.26 10.45 2.08
CA VAL A 189 19.81 11.69 2.74
C VAL A 189 20.88 12.77 2.64
N GLU A 190 20.48 13.92 2.11
CA GLU A 190 21.34 15.06 1.87
C GLU A 190 21.56 15.86 3.16
N SER A 191 22.81 16.21 3.45
CA SER A 191 23.14 17.12 4.54
C SER A 191 22.90 18.57 4.10
N GLY A 192 22.42 19.40 5.03
CA GLY A 192 22.24 20.83 4.82
C GLY A 192 23.54 21.53 4.44
N GLN A 193 24.68 21.02 4.93
CA GLN A 193 26.02 21.54 4.57
C GLN A 193 26.33 21.47 3.07
N SER A 194 25.63 20.63 2.30
CA SER A 194 25.80 20.52 0.85
C SER A 194 25.01 21.56 0.05
N PHE A 195 24.18 22.37 0.71
CA PHE A 195 23.26 23.30 0.07
C PHE A 195 23.57 24.76 0.41
N GLY A 196 23.46 25.63 -0.60
CA GLY A 196 23.41 27.09 -0.44
C GLY A 196 21.98 27.62 -0.33
N LEU A 197 21.83 28.94 -0.17
CA LEU A 197 20.50 29.57 -0.07
C LEU A 197 19.64 29.39 -1.33
N LEU A 198 20.27 29.38 -2.52
CA LEU A 198 19.58 29.10 -3.77
C LEU A 198 19.09 27.66 -3.87
N ASP A 199 19.85 26.69 -3.33
CA ASP A 199 19.40 25.30 -3.25
C ASP A 199 18.18 25.16 -2.36
N PHE A 200 18.18 25.80 -1.19
CA PHE A 200 17.02 25.77 -0.31
C PHE A 200 15.79 26.44 -0.92
N ALA A 201 15.96 27.53 -1.69
CA ALA A 201 14.87 28.14 -2.44
C ALA A 201 14.35 27.24 -3.56
N ASN A 202 15.23 26.53 -4.27
CA ASN A 202 14.85 25.50 -5.24
C ASN A 202 14.05 24.37 -4.55
N ILE A 203 14.51 23.89 -3.39
CA ILE A 203 13.81 22.86 -2.61
C ILE A 203 12.43 23.35 -2.17
N ALA A 204 12.31 24.59 -1.70
CA ALA A 204 11.02 25.17 -1.34
C ALA A 204 10.06 25.22 -2.54
N ALA A 205 10.56 25.60 -3.72
CA ALA A 205 9.76 25.58 -4.96
C ALA A 205 9.35 24.16 -5.38
N MET A 206 10.26 23.18 -5.27
CA MET A 206 9.97 21.77 -5.51
C MET A 206 8.88 21.27 -4.56
N ILE A 207 8.98 21.56 -3.26
CA ILE A 207 7.96 21.16 -2.28
C ILE A 207 6.60 21.82 -2.61
N ALA A 208 6.58 23.11 -2.94
CA ALA A 208 5.35 23.81 -3.30
C ALA A 208 4.66 23.20 -4.54
N ALA A 209 5.44 22.81 -5.55
CA ALA A 209 4.91 22.17 -6.76
C ALA A 209 4.31 20.78 -6.51
N ASN A 210 4.85 20.03 -5.55
CA ASN A 210 4.40 18.67 -5.22
C ASN A 210 3.38 18.59 -4.07
N GLY A 211 3.26 19.63 -3.24
CA GLY A 211 2.57 19.57 -1.95
C GLY A 211 1.05 19.39 -2.01
N GLY A 212 0.38 19.89 -3.06
CA GLY A 212 -1.09 19.91 -3.13
C GLY A 212 -1.75 18.53 -3.27
N ASN A 213 -1.11 17.59 -3.98
CA ASN A 213 -1.73 16.28 -4.29
C ASN A 213 -1.44 15.19 -3.23
N THR A 214 -0.44 15.38 -2.38
CA THR A 214 0.01 14.31 -1.46
C THR A 214 -1.08 13.95 -0.43
N PHE A 215 -1.86 14.92 0.05
CA PHE A 215 -3.01 14.66 0.94
C PHE A 215 -4.14 13.89 0.26
N TRP A 216 -4.36 14.13 -1.03
CA TRP A 216 -5.37 13.41 -1.81
C TRP A 216 -5.00 11.94 -1.97
N ILE A 217 -3.74 11.67 -2.33
CA ILE A 217 -3.18 10.32 -2.43
C ILE A 217 -3.33 9.57 -1.08
N ALA A 218 -3.08 10.24 0.04
CA ALA A 218 -3.31 9.66 1.38
C ALA A 218 -4.80 9.29 1.59
N GLY A 219 -5.73 10.12 1.12
CA GLY A 219 -7.17 9.86 1.12
C GLY A 219 -7.56 8.62 0.34
N GLU A 220 -7.02 8.45 -0.85
CA GLU A 220 -7.31 7.30 -1.71
C GLU A 220 -6.79 5.99 -1.09
N TRP A 221 -5.61 6.00 -0.45
CA TRP A 221 -5.12 4.85 0.34
C TRP A 221 -6.06 4.48 1.49
N ARG A 222 -6.62 5.49 2.19
CA ARG A 222 -7.59 5.26 3.26
C ARG A 222 -8.88 4.66 2.71
N ALA A 223 -9.32 5.12 1.54
CA ALA A 223 -10.49 4.61 0.83
C ALA A 223 -10.32 3.14 0.46
N LEU A 224 -9.16 2.77 -0.10
CA LEU A 224 -8.84 1.38 -0.42
C LEU A 224 -8.97 0.49 0.82
N ALA A 225 -8.39 0.92 1.95
CA ALA A 225 -8.46 0.18 3.20
C ALA A 225 -9.91 -0.04 3.69
N GLU A 226 -10.74 0.99 3.62
CA GLU A 226 -12.13 0.91 4.08
C GLU A 226 -13.01 0.06 3.15
N ILE A 227 -12.87 0.23 1.83
CA ILE A 227 -13.62 -0.58 0.86
C ILE A 227 -13.18 -2.05 0.97
N TRP A 228 -11.89 -2.31 1.20
CA TRP A 228 -11.38 -3.67 1.39
C TRP A 228 -12.01 -4.32 2.62
N ARG A 229 -12.00 -3.60 3.76
CA ARG A 229 -12.65 -4.04 5.00
C ARG A 229 -14.12 -4.41 4.79
N LEU A 230 -14.86 -3.58 4.04
CA LEU A 230 -16.28 -3.81 3.76
C LEU A 230 -16.50 -5.01 2.82
N SER A 231 -15.62 -5.20 1.83
CA SER A 231 -15.67 -6.34 0.90
C SER A 231 -15.39 -7.65 1.63
N VAL A 232 -14.37 -7.66 2.49
CA VAL A 232 -14.06 -8.80 3.38
C VAL A 232 -15.23 -9.09 4.31
N GLN A 233 -15.80 -8.08 4.97
CA GLN A 233 -16.94 -8.26 5.87
C GLN A 233 -18.11 -8.95 5.16
N LYS A 234 -18.50 -8.43 3.98
CA LYS A 234 -19.55 -9.01 3.14
C LYS A 234 -19.24 -10.46 2.81
N PHE A 235 -18.02 -10.75 2.36
CA PHE A 235 -17.59 -12.12 2.08
C PHE A 235 -17.73 -13.02 3.32
N THR A 236 -17.21 -12.60 4.48
CA THR A 236 -17.24 -13.38 5.72
C THR A 236 -18.65 -13.61 6.25
N ASP A 237 -19.55 -12.66 6.09
CA ASP A 237 -20.96 -12.81 6.51
C ASP A 237 -21.68 -13.84 5.65
N GLU A 238 -21.39 -13.85 4.35
CA GLU A 238 -22.03 -14.76 3.39
C GLU A 238 -21.48 -16.18 3.47
N VAL A 239 -20.19 -16.37 3.74
CA VAL A 239 -19.61 -17.73 3.86
C VAL A 239 -19.62 -18.24 5.30
N GLY A 240 -19.65 -17.36 6.30
CA GLY A 240 -19.39 -17.68 7.70
C GLY A 240 -20.38 -18.65 8.34
N TYR A 241 -21.62 -18.72 7.86
CA TYR A 241 -22.60 -19.68 8.39
C TYR A 241 -22.16 -21.14 8.21
N VAL A 242 -21.47 -21.44 7.10
CA VAL A 242 -20.96 -22.77 6.76
C VAL A 242 -19.87 -23.22 7.74
N PHE A 243 -19.09 -22.28 8.24
CA PHE A 243 -17.94 -22.59 9.11
C PHE A 243 -18.31 -22.66 10.59
N LYS A 244 -19.47 -22.11 10.99
CA LYS A 244 -19.91 -22.05 12.40
C LYS A 244 -20.80 -23.22 12.85
N GLY A 245 -21.37 -23.99 11.92
CA GLY A 245 -22.41 -24.99 12.23
C GLY A 245 -22.08 -26.45 11.89
N ASN A 246 -20.80 -26.83 11.84
CA ASN A 246 -20.36 -28.19 11.50
C ASN A 246 -20.87 -28.67 10.12
N TYR A 247 -20.93 -27.76 9.14
CA TYR A 247 -21.36 -28.07 7.76
C TYR A 247 -20.25 -28.75 6.94
N TRP A 248 -19.25 -29.33 7.59
CA TRP A 248 -18.17 -30.08 6.96
C TRP A 248 -17.94 -31.40 7.68
N GLU A 249 -17.71 -32.47 6.92
CA GLU A 249 -17.32 -33.79 7.42
C GLU A 249 -16.14 -34.33 6.61
N GLY A 250 -15.33 -35.15 7.27
CA GLY A 250 -14.22 -35.86 6.65
C GLY A 250 -12.86 -35.28 7.03
N VAL A 251 -11.82 -35.95 6.54
CA VAL A 251 -10.42 -35.61 6.85
C VAL A 251 -10.09 -34.27 6.17
N GLY A 252 -10.15 -33.19 6.93
CA GLY A 252 -9.89 -31.82 6.44
C GLY A 252 -10.95 -30.78 6.82
N ALA A 253 -12.07 -31.18 7.42
CA ALA A 253 -13.13 -30.25 7.84
C ALA A 253 -12.63 -29.20 8.86
N GLU A 254 -11.99 -29.65 9.93
CA GLU A 254 -11.37 -28.77 10.94
C GLU A 254 -10.28 -27.87 10.35
N ARG A 255 -9.53 -28.38 9.36
CA ARG A 255 -8.51 -27.64 8.64
C ARG A 255 -9.10 -26.52 7.78
N ALA A 256 -10.22 -26.77 7.11
CA ALA A 256 -10.92 -25.75 6.31
C ALA A 256 -11.41 -24.58 7.17
N VAL A 257 -11.95 -24.86 8.37
CA VAL A 257 -12.37 -23.84 9.34
C VAL A 257 -11.17 -23.04 9.86
N ALA A 258 -10.15 -23.73 10.38
CA ALA A 258 -8.94 -23.09 10.90
C ALA A 258 -8.22 -22.24 9.85
N PHE A 259 -8.22 -22.69 8.59
CA PHE A 259 -7.61 -21.94 7.51
C PHE A 259 -8.43 -20.69 7.13
N LEU A 260 -9.77 -20.75 7.12
CA LEU A 260 -10.58 -19.56 6.88
C LEU A 260 -10.31 -18.48 7.94
N GLU A 261 -10.21 -18.86 9.21
CA GLU A 261 -9.88 -17.93 10.30
C GLU A 261 -8.52 -17.25 10.05
N ARG A 262 -7.50 -18.03 9.64
CA ARG A 262 -6.19 -17.49 9.26
C ARG A 262 -6.26 -16.59 8.03
N TYR A 263 -7.06 -16.95 7.03
CA TYR A 263 -7.25 -16.13 5.85
C TYR A 263 -7.87 -14.78 6.20
N VAL A 264 -8.90 -14.75 7.07
CA VAL A 264 -9.49 -13.51 7.57
C VAL A 264 -8.43 -12.65 8.28
N GLN A 265 -7.54 -13.23 9.08
CA GLN A 265 -6.42 -12.49 9.69
C GLN A 265 -5.46 -11.89 8.64
N ALA A 266 -5.17 -12.60 7.55
CA ALA A 266 -4.38 -12.02 6.45
C ALA A 266 -5.10 -10.85 5.78
N THR A 267 -6.42 -10.94 5.58
CA THR A 267 -7.18 -9.82 5.01
C THR A 267 -7.16 -8.59 5.91
N ASP A 268 -7.22 -8.76 7.24
CA ASP A 268 -7.09 -7.68 8.22
C ASP A 268 -5.66 -7.09 8.22
N THR A 269 -4.64 -7.92 8.05
CA THR A 269 -3.24 -7.47 7.92
C THR A 269 -3.07 -6.56 6.69
N LEU A 270 -3.64 -6.93 5.54
CA LEU A 270 -3.61 -6.08 4.34
C LEU A 270 -4.35 -4.75 4.55
N GLN A 271 -5.52 -4.79 5.21
CA GLN A 271 -6.28 -3.59 5.57
C GLN A 271 -5.42 -2.62 6.37
N ARG A 272 -4.77 -3.10 7.42
CA ARG A 272 -3.89 -2.32 8.29
C ARG A 272 -2.69 -1.77 7.52
N GLY A 273 -2.14 -2.55 6.58
CA GLY A 273 -1.09 -2.09 5.68
C GLY A 273 -1.53 -0.90 4.81
N MET A 274 -2.71 -0.95 4.21
CA MET A 274 -3.25 0.16 3.40
C MET A 274 -3.51 1.42 4.25
N VAL A 275 -3.99 1.26 5.49
CA VAL A 275 -4.09 2.37 6.45
C VAL A 275 -2.72 2.96 6.78
N SER A 276 -1.71 2.11 6.96
CA SER A 276 -0.34 2.55 7.21
C SER A 276 0.24 3.35 6.05
N MET A 277 -0.02 2.93 4.80
CA MET A 277 0.32 3.71 3.62
C MET A 277 -0.36 5.10 3.60
N SER A 278 -1.66 5.16 3.90
CA SER A 278 -2.37 6.44 4.03
C SER A 278 -1.70 7.36 5.06
N ASN A 279 -1.37 6.81 6.23
CA ASN A 279 -0.74 7.56 7.31
C ASN A 279 0.66 8.07 6.94
N VAL A 280 1.52 7.23 6.35
CA VAL A 280 2.89 7.67 5.99
C VAL A 280 2.88 8.70 4.87
N VAL A 281 2.05 8.52 3.83
CA VAL A 281 1.90 9.50 2.74
C VAL A 281 1.37 10.83 3.28
N GLY A 282 0.36 10.77 4.15
CA GLY A 282 -0.19 11.94 4.82
C GLY A 282 0.81 12.68 5.71
N ASN A 283 1.59 11.93 6.49
CA ASN A 283 2.65 12.52 7.31
C ASN A 283 3.76 13.14 6.45
N THR A 284 4.07 12.58 5.28
CA THR A 284 4.98 13.20 4.31
C THR A 284 4.46 14.56 3.82
N ALA A 285 3.14 14.70 3.60
CA ALA A 285 2.56 15.99 3.22
C ALA A 285 2.72 17.04 4.34
N ASN A 286 2.47 16.67 5.59
CA ASN A 286 2.68 17.54 6.75
C ASN A 286 4.17 17.88 6.95
N PHE A 287 5.06 16.90 6.78
CA PHE A 287 6.50 17.10 6.83
C PHE A 287 6.97 18.07 5.76
N ASN A 288 6.48 17.93 4.53
CA ASN A 288 6.79 18.83 3.44
C ASN A 288 6.34 20.27 3.74
N ALA A 289 5.13 20.46 4.26
CA ALA A 289 4.64 21.78 4.68
C ALA A 289 5.51 22.38 5.79
N PHE A 290 5.94 21.55 6.75
CA PHE A 290 6.83 21.97 7.83
C PHE A 290 8.21 22.38 7.32
N VAL A 291 8.88 21.53 6.54
CA VAL A 291 10.18 21.84 5.92
C VAL A 291 10.07 23.11 5.11
N TRP A 292 9.07 23.21 4.23
CA TRP A 292 8.83 24.39 3.40
C TRP A 292 8.73 25.69 4.20
N SER A 293 8.05 25.66 5.36
CA SER A 293 7.90 26.85 6.22
C SER A 293 9.21 27.37 6.85
N HIS A 294 10.28 26.59 6.80
CA HIS A 294 11.61 26.95 7.34
C HIS A 294 12.65 27.22 6.25
N LEU A 295 12.29 27.09 4.97
CA LEU A 295 13.19 27.37 3.86
C LEU A 295 13.00 28.80 3.33
N PRO A 296 14.07 29.49 2.91
CA PRO A 296 13.95 30.74 2.19
C PRO A 296 13.24 30.53 0.84
N ARG A 297 12.45 31.50 0.42
CA ARG A 297 11.77 31.52 -0.88
C ARG A 297 12.37 32.60 -1.79
N TYR A 298 12.18 32.46 -3.10
CA TYR A 298 12.76 33.38 -4.08
C TYR A 298 12.37 34.85 -3.87
N ASP A 299 11.13 35.10 -3.45
CA ASP A 299 10.60 36.43 -3.12
C ASP A 299 11.20 37.03 -1.84
N GLN A 300 11.93 36.24 -1.06
CA GLN A 300 12.63 36.67 0.15
C GLN A 300 14.13 36.87 -0.06
N LEU A 301 14.67 36.53 -1.25
CA LEU A 301 16.10 36.65 -1.52
C LEU A 301 16.43 38.02 -2.11
N VAL A 302 17.31 38.75 -1.44
CA VAL A 302 17.88 40.01 -1.94
C VAL A 302 19.24 39.70 -2.55
N PHE A 303 19.50 40.21 -3.75
CA PHE A 303 20.69 39.86 -4.54
C PHE A 303 21.68 41.02 -4.64
N ASN A 304 22.97 40.69 -4.64
CA ASN A 304 24.03 41.57 -5.10
C ASN A 304 23.99 41.75 -6.62
N SER A 305 24.72 42.73 -7.14
CA SER A 305 24.83 42.97 -8.60
C SER A 305 25.47 41.80 -9.36
N ASP A 306 26.24 40.95 -8.69
CA ASP A 306 26.87 39.75 -9.26
C ASP A 306 25.96 38.51 -9.23
N GLY A 307 24.73 38.63 -8.71
CA GLY A 307 23.76 37.54 -8.64
C GLY A 307 23.91 36.63 -7.40
N THR A 308 24.85 36.91 -6.50
CA THR A 308 24.92 36.23 -5.19
C THR A 308 23.85 36.75 -4.23
N VAL A 309 23.42 35.92 -3.28
CA VAL A 309 22.45 36.35 -2.26
C VAL A 309 23.14 37.24 -1.23
N LYS A 310 22.63 38.47 -1.08
CA LYS A 310 23.09 39.48 -0.12
C LYS A 310 22.43 39.27 1.24
N GLU A 311 21.10 39.27 1.25
CA GLU A 311 20.25 39.24 2.44
C GLU A 311 19.01 38.37 2.18
N VAL A 312 18.38 37.92 3.26
CA VAL A 312 17.11 37.21 3.23
C VAL A 312 16.08 37.98 4.06
N ASP A 313 14.96 38.36 3.46
CA ASP A 313 13.81 38.95 4.17
C ASP A 313 13.11 37.84 4.97
N ALA A 314 13.52 37.75 6.24
CA ALA A 314 13.08 36.72 7.15
C ALA A 314 11.82 37.13 7.92
N HIS A 315 10.99 38.08 7.43
CA HIS A 315 9.57 38.36 7.73
C HIS A 315 9.31 39.89 7.76
N ASN A 316 8.56 40.41 6.78
CA ASN A 316 8.05 41.79 6.74
C ASN A 316 9.14 42.88 6.83
N GLY A 317 10.27 42.72 6.12
CA GLY A 317 11.32 43.73 6.05
C GLY A 317 12.39 43.63 7.15
N ASN A 318 12.48 42.48 7.82
CA ASN A 318 13.60 42.16 8.71
C ASN A 318 14.66 41.35 7.95
N ASP A 319 15.52 42.08 7.24
CA ASP A 319 16.60 41.51 6.46
C ASP A 319 17.67 40.89 7.37
N THR A 320 18.02 39.64 7.07
CA THR A 320 19.15 38.94 7.70
C THR A 320 20.24 38.71 6.68
N ASP A 321 21.48 39.07 7.01
CA ASP A 321 22.65 38.79 6.17
C ASP A 321 22.69 37.32 5.73
N ALA A 322 23.00 37.08 4.45
CA ALA A 322 23.10 35.72 3.91
C ALA A 322 24.07 34.82 4.72
N SER A 323 25.18 35.39 5.21
CA SER A 323 26.18 34.70 6.03
C SER A 323 25.66 34.27 7.41
N ARG A 324 24.60 34.91 7.91
CA ARG A 324 23.93 34.56 9.17
C ARG A 324 22.73 33.66 8.94
N HIS A 325 22.05 33.80 7.80
CA HIS A 325 20.87 33.00 7.48
C HIS A 325 21.23 31.57 7.05
N LEU A 326 22.27 31.41 6.22
CA LEU A 326 22.66 30.08 5.71
C LEU A 326 22.96 29.07 6.82
N PRO A 327 23.79 29.35 7.85
CA PRO A 327 24.03 28.39 8.93
C PRO A 327 22.78 28.01 9.72
N ARG A 328 21.78 28.92 9.82
CA ARG A 328 20.52 28.65 10.53
C ARG A 328 19.66 27.64 9.78
N VAL A 329 19.47 27.83 8.47
CA VAL A 329 18.69 26.89 7.66
C VAL A 329 19.40 25.53 7.55
N GLN A 330 20.73 25.51 7.47
CA GLN A 330 21.51 24.27 7.51
C GLN A 330 21.37 23.54 8.86
N ALA A 331 21.46 24.26 9.98
CA ALA A 331 21.25 23.68 11.31
C ALA A 331 19.83 23.12 11.47
N PHE A 332 18.81 23.85 11.02
CA PHE A 332 17.44 23.34 10.98
C PHE A 332 17.34 22.07 10.12
N TRP A 333 17.93 22.06 8.93
CA TRP A 333 17.88 20.92 8.03
C TRP A 333 18.47 19.65 8.65
N ASP A 334 19.67 19.77 9.23
CA ASP A 334 20.44 18.65 9.76
C ASP A 334 19.94 18.18 11.14
N SER A 335 19.59 19.12 12.02
CA SER A 335 19.34 18.86 13.45
C SER A 335 17.94 19.24 13.93
N GLY A 336 17.19 20.00 13.14
CA GLY A 336 15.88 20.51 13.53
C GLY A 336 15.94 21.79 14.36
N ASP A 337 14.80 22.16 14.94
CA ASP A 337 14.71 23.35 15.79
C ASP A 337 15.08 23.00 17.24
N SER A 338 16.20 23.55 17.67
CA SER A 338 16.74 23.42 19.03
C SER A 338 15.79 23.85 20.15
N SER A 339 14.80 24.69 19.85
CA SER A 339 13.86 25.25 20.84
C SER A 339 12.61 24.40 21.07
N SER A 340 12.28 23.48 20.16
CA SER A 340 11.00 22.78 20.13
C SER A 340 11.11 21.26 20.02
N GLY A 341 12.33 20.70 19.87
CA GLY A 341 12.53 19.26 19.67
C GLY A 341 12.03 18.75 18.32
N GLN A 342 11.64 19.66 17.43
CA GLN A 342 11.14 19.37 16.09
C GLN A 342 12.26 18.84 15.21
N LYS A 343 11.99 17.72 14.53
CA LYS A 343 12.96 17.07 13.64
C LYS A 343 13.12 17.86 12.34
N GLY A 344 14.36 18.19 12.03
CA GLY A 344 14.77 18.72 10.73
C GLY A 344 14.55 17.72 9.60
N TYR A 345 14.90 18.13 8.39
CA TYR A 345 14.75 17.29 7.19
C TYR A 345 15.40 15.92 7.37
N VAL A 346 16.67 15.89 7.79
CA VAL A 346 17.48 14.67 7.86
C VAL A 346 16.85 13.63 8.77
N ALA A 347 16.40 14.01 9.96
CA ALA A 347 15.78 13.09 10.90
C ALA A 347 14.33 12.75 10.50
N GLY A 348 13.61 13.70 9.91
CA GLY A 348 12.22 13.54 9.52
C GLY A 348 12.02 12.54 8.38
N ILE A 349 12.80 12.66 7.31
CA ILE A 349 12.67 11.76 6.16
C ILE A 349 13.04 10.31 6.51
N LYS A 350 14.03 10.12 7.38
CA LYS A 350 14.41 8.80 7.90
C LYS A 350 13.29 8.17 8.72
N GLN A 351 12.60 8.98 9.51
CA GLN A 351 11.43 8.52 10.26
C GLN A 351 10.29 8.11 9.33
N LEU A 352 9.98 8.91 8.29
CA LEU A 352 8.95 8.59 7.31
C LEU A 352 9.27 7.30 6.54
N ALA A 353 10.52 7.14 6.08
CA ALA A 353 10.95 5.93 5.39
C ALA A 353 10.83 4.68 6.29
N GLY A 354 11.09 4.83 7.59
CA GLY A 354 10.90 3.79 8.59
C GLY A 354 9.45 3.41 8.89
N LEU A 355 8.48 4.18 8.40
CA LEU A 355 7.05 3.93 8.58
C LEU A 355 6.39 3.29 7.34
N ILE A 356 7.16 3.01 6.28
CA ILE A 356 6.65 2.29 5.11
C ILE A 356 6.34 0.84 5.53
N PRO A 357 5.09 0.36 5.38
CA PRO A 357 4.71 -0.99 5.77
C PRO A 357 5.24 -2.04 4.78
N VAL A 358 5.32 -3.28 5.26
CA VAL A 358 5.41 -4.48 4.41
C VAL A 358 4.00 -4.99 4.14
N PHE A 359 3.69 -5.29 2.88
CA PHE A 359 2.50 -6.09 2.56
C PHE A 359 2.86 -7.56 2.65
N THR A 360 2.30 -8.25 3.64
CA THR A 360 2.53 -9.67 3.87
C THR A 360 1.84 -10.49 2.79
N ASP A 361 2.57 -11.43 2.20
CA ASP A 361 2.02 -12.41 1.29
C ASP A 361 1.04 -13.34 2.04
N PRO A 362 -0.25 -13.38 1.67
CA PRO A 362 -1.23 -14.22 2.35
C PRO A 362 -0.93 -15.73 2.19
N ASN A 363 -0.09 -16.11 1.21
CA ASN A 363 0.36 -17.49 1.03
C ASN A 363 1.43 -17.93 2.03
N LYS A 364 2.00 -17.01 2.84
CA LYS A 364 3.13 -17.29 3.75
C LYS A 364 2.75 -17.21 5.23
N LEU A 365 1.46 -17.25 5.56
CA LEU A 365 0.99 -17.26 6.93
C LEU A 365 1.55 -18.50 7.66
N ALA A 366 2.44 -18.26 8.63
CA ALA A 366 3.14 -19.30 9.38
C ALA A 366 2.15 -20.22 10.13
N GLY A 367 2.41 -21.53 10.10
CA GLY A 367 1.66 -22.55 10.86
C GLY A 367 0.83 -23.53 10.03
N ALA A 368 0.93 -23.54 8.70
CA ALA A 368 0.36 -24.56 7.81
C ALA A 368 1.31 -25.76 7.59
N SER A 369 2.01 -26.20 8.64
CA SER A 369 2.86 -27.39 8.57
C SER A 369 2.03 -28.64 8.79
N GLY A 370 1.43 -29.15 7.71
CA GLY A 370 1.00 -30.52 7.58
C GLY A 370 1.49 -31.05 6.24
N ASP A 371 2.29 -32.12 6.23
CA ASP A 371 2.85 -32.73 5.02
C ASP A 371 1.79 -32.88 3.91
N LEU A 372 2.01 -32.21 2.78
CA LEU A 372 1.19 -32.28 1.58
C LEU A 372 1.81 -33.27 0.58
N PRO A 373 1.09 -34.33 0.14
CA PRO A 373 1.46 -35.06 -1.06
C PRO A 373 0.95 -34.32 -2.31
N GLY A 374 1.84 -33.55 -2.94
CA GLY A 374 1.73 -33.05 -4.31
C GLY A 374 1.32 -31.58 -4.45
N SER A 375 2.26 -30.76 -4.92
CA SER A 375 2.12 -29.35 -5.27
C SER A 375 1.33 -29.14 -6.56
N TYR A 376 0.48 -28.10 -6.62
CA TYR A 376 -0.17 -27.63 -7.85
C TYR A 376 0.32 -26.23 -8.21
N ASN A 377 0.82 -26.06 -9.43
CA ASN A 377 1.16 -24.76 -10.01
C ASN A 377 -0.06 -24.19 -10.73
N TYR A 378 -0.64 -23.10 -10.23
CA TYR A 378 -1.65 -22.35 -10.99
C TYR A 378 -0.95 -21.57 -12.10
N LYS A 379 -0.93 -22.11 -13.32
CA LYS A 379 -0.70 -21.29 -14.52
C LYS A 379 -2.03 -20.60 -14.85
N GLN A 380 -2.00 -19.28 -15.06
CA GLN A 380 -3.11 -18.57 -15.69
C GLN A 380 -3.63 -19.38 -16.89
N PRO A 381 -4.95 -19.44 -17.13
CA PRO A 381 -5.46 -19.90 -18.41
C PRO A 381 -4.91 -18.92 -19.46
N SER A 382 -3.86 -19.33 -20.18
CA SER A 382 -3.52 -18.69 -21.43
C SER A 382 -4.67 -19.01 -22.38
N GLY A 383 -5.56 -18.04 -22.57
CA GLY A 383 -6.55 -18.11 -23.63
C GLY A 383 -5.82 -18.17 -24.97
N ASN A 384 -5.57 -19.38 -25.45
CA ASN A 384 -5.38 -19.60 -26.87
C ASN A 384 -6.77 -19.76 -27.47
N ASN A 385 -7.29 -18.67 -28.02
CA ASN A 385 -8.25 -18.75 -29.11
C ASN A 385 -7.53 -19.49 -30.25
N ASN A 386 -7.70 -20.81 -30.33
CA ASN A 386 -7.73 -21.64 -31.54
C ASN A 386 -7.46 -23.11 -31.19
N GLY A 387 -8.49 -23.95 -31.38
CA GLY A 387 -8.35 -25.42 -31.55
C GLY A 387 -8.72 -26.25 -30.34
#